data_AF-A0A3P2R9I4-F1
#
_entry.id   AF-A0A3P2R9I4-F1
#
_cell.length_a   1.000
_cell.length_b   1.000
_cell.length_c   1.000
_cell.angle_alpha   90.00
_cell.angle_beta   90.00
_cell.angle_gamma   90.00
#
_symmetry.space_group_name_H-M   'P 1'
#
loop_
_entity.id
_entity.type
_entity.pdbx_description
1 polymer ?
#
loop_
_entity_poly.entity_id
_entity_poly.type
_entity_poly.pdbx_seq_one_letter_code
_entity_poly.pdbx_strand_id
1 'polypeptide(L)'
;MGEFFNRIGLKKIIGIALGIVAIVGLGWYLVSRPTNVLKSKDADITFSGYNGSGSANMSHSDKWAQDIFDATAKRYKVPSSIVDSIELNASNVTSFSDYSNLTNSYLTENSTTLSSSDRDHLLILYHALEATKIDIKGNSSNLSNGDKVLLKLSANSNKAIKSGERTFKVKGLKKATELTAKDIEKHVSLKVTGLNHHGSAELKVDSVGQKYGLTDLALSDKYSPSGSTDPSLSNGDKVKMYDTGTIKSQLAEGYVLKGSANRSEKVSGLKDISKLDYSALKNDADTVFAKVEEDNKDNFFNSMEGIHATLKQVRYKSDALDSMNLNEESDNGKNHGKIVMYYDISYMTEGDDVNNDKKVKKEESEVISFDVTDKNGKLINDNKPNASDMSSTDATLSGFEKDYSDYDQLANK
;
A
#
# COMPACT_ATOMS: atom_id res chain seq x y z
N MET A 1 55.05 -46.34 -54.14
CA MET A 1 54.18 -45.14 -54.27
C MET A 1 54.38 -44.37 -55.58
N GLY A 2 55.45 -44.57 -56.36
CA GLY A 2 55.69 -43.80 -57.60
C GLY A 2 54.78 -44.12 -58.79
N GLU A 3 54.20 -45.33 -58.88
CA GLU A 3 53.38 -45.72 -60.04
C GLU A 3 51.88 -45.36 -59.93
N PHE A 4 51.36 -45.12 -58.72
CA PHE A 4 49.95 -44.76 -58.52
C PHE A 4 49.65 -43.32 -58.99
N PHE A 5 50.64 -42.42 -58.88
CA PHE A 5 50.53 -41.03 -59.31
C PHE A 5 50.69 -40.83 -60.83
N ASN A 6 51.17 -41.83 -61.57
CA ASN A 6 51.45 -41.69 -63.01
C ASN A 6 50.22 -41.99 -63.90
N ARG A 7 49.15 -42.60 -63.36
CA ARG A 7 47.88 -42.85 -64.08
C ARG A 7 46.85 -41.74 -63.93
N ILE A 8 46.96 -40.91 -62.90
CA ILE A 8 46.06 -39.78 -62.66
C ILE A 8 46.84 -38.52 -63.06
N GLY A 9 46.77 -38.14 -64.34
CA GLY A 9 47.51 -37.00 -64.86
C GLY A 9 47.38 -35.77 -63.95
N LEU A 10 48.50 -35.06 -63.71
CA LEU A 10 48.68 -33.97 -62.73
C LEU A 10 47.49 -32.98 -62.65
N LYS A 11 46.85 -32.68 -63.78
CA LYS A 11 45.66 -31.82 -63.88
C LYS A 11 44.44 -32.35 -63.10
N LYS A 12 44.24 -33.68 -63.04
CA LYS A 12 43.16 -34.33 -62.28
C LYS A 12 43.43 -34.30 -60.76
N ILE A 13 44.69 -34.45 -60.34
CA ILE A 13 45.09 -34.34 -58.92
C ILE A 13 44.90 -32.90 -58.42
N ILE A 14 45.31 -31.90 -59.21
CA ILE A 14 45.10 -30.49 -58.90
C ILE A 14 43.60 -30.15 -58.82
N GLY A 15 42.78 -30.69 -59.72
CA GLY A 15 41.33 -30.53 -59.69
C GLY A 15 40.66 -31.11 -58.44
N ILE A 16 41.08 -32.31 -57.99
CA ILE A 16 40.59 -32.95 -56.77
C ILE A 16 41.02 -32.14 -55.53
N ALA A 17 42.28 -31.69 -55.48
CA ALA A 17 42.78 -30.88 -54.37
C ALA A 17 42.04 -29.54 -54.23
N LEU A 18 41.79 -28.83 -55.34
CA LEU A 18 41.01 -27.60 -55.34
C LEU A 18 39.54 -27.82 -54.93
N GLY A 19 38.94 -28.95 -55.32
CA GLY A 19 37.61 -29.35 -54.88
C GLY A 19 37.52 -29.58 -53.37
N ILE A 20 38.51 -30.25 -52.77
CA ILE A 20 38.58 -30.44 -51.31
C ILE A 20 38.77 -29.11 -50.59
N VAL A 21 39.67 -28.24 -51.07
CA VAL A 21 39.87 -26.90 -50.48
C VAL A 21 38.60 -26.05 -50.59
N ALA A 22 37.85 -26.13 -51.69
CA ALA A 22 36.57 -25.44 -51.83
C ALA A 22 35.50 -26.00 -50.89
N ILE A 23 35.41 -27.33 -50.71
CA ILE A 23 34.46 -27.96 -49.79
C ILE A 23 34.82 -27.66 -48.32
N VAL A 24 36.10 -27.75 -47.97
CA VAL A 24 36.61 -27.41 -46.62
C VAL A 24 36.44 -25.91 -46.38
N GLY A 25 36.72 -25.06 -47.37
CA GLY A 25 36.55 -23.62 -47.30
C GLY A 25 35.08 -23.20 -47.16
N LEU A 26 34.18 -23.83 -47.92
CA LEU A 26 32.73 -23.63 -47.81
C LEU A 26 32.19 -24.15 -46.48
N GLY A 27 32.63 -25.32 -46.03
CA GLY A 27 32.27 -25.88 -44.72
C GLY A 27 32.74 -24.99 -43.58
N TRP A 28 33.98 -24.51 -43.62
CA TRP A 28 34.54 -23.58 -42.64
C TRP A 28 33.80 -22.24 -42.67
N TYR A 29 33.47 -21.73 -43.85
CA TYR A 29 32.72 -20.49 -44.01
C TYR A 29 31.29 -20.58 -43.46
N LEU A 30 30.59 -21.70 -43.66
CA LEU A 30 29.24 -21.92 -43.14
C LEU A 30 29.23 -22.05 -41.61
N VAL A 31 30.22 -22.73 -41.02
CA VAL A 31 30.38 -22.84 -39.55
C VAL A 31 30.89 -21.54 -38.92
N SER A 32 31.57 -20.69 -39.71
CA SER A 32 32.15 -19.42 -39.26
C SER A 32 31.18 -18.23 -39.30
N ARG A 33 29.94 -18.41 -39.74
CA ARG A 33 28.93 -17.34 -39.71
C ARG A 33 28.19 -17.31 -38.36
N PRO A 34 27.99 -16.13 -37.76
CA PRO A 34 27.17 -16.02 -36.56
C PRO A 34 25.72 -16.42 -36.85
N THR A 35 25.15 -17.27 -36.01
CA THR A 35 23.77 -17.73 -36.09
C THR A 35 22.82 -16.59 -35.75
N ASN A 36 21.81 -16.37 -36.58
CA ASN A 36 20.78 -15.36 -36.33
C ASN A 36 19.56 -15.99 -35.66
N VAL A 37 19.65 -16.19 -34.35
CA VAL A 37 18.59 -16.81 -33.56
C VAL A 37 17.32 -15.95 -33.45
N LEU A 38 17.37 -14.63 -33.74
CA LEU A 38 16.19 -13.76 -33.76
C LEU A 38 15.24 -14.05 -34.94
N LYS A 39 15.73 -14.77 -35.97
CA LYS A 39 14.91 -15.20 -37.11
C LYS A 39 14.26 -16.56 -36.91
N SER A 40 14.56 -17.28 -35.81
CA SER A 40 13.87 -18.53 -35.54
C SER A 40 12.38 -18.26 -35.26
N LYS A 41 11.57 -19.29 -35.47
CA LYS A 41 10.16 -19.29 -35.08
C LYS A 41 10.01 -19.23 -33.55
N ASP A 42 11.04 -19.65 -32.83
CA ASP A 42 11.07 -19.77 -31.37
C ASP A 42 11.42 -18.43 -30.69
N ALA A 43 12.04 -17.49 -31.43
CA ALA A 43 12.16 -16.10 -31.03
C ALA A 43 10.83 -15.36 -31.22
N ASP A 44 9.86 -15.65 -30.35
CA ASP A 44 8.50 -15.11 -30.38
C ASP A 44 8.08 -14.51 -29.04
N ILE A 45 7.05 -13.67 -29.05
CA ILE A 45 6.50 -13.04 -27.84
C ILE A 45 5.00 -13.35 -27.75
N THR A 46 4.58 -13.85 -26.59
CA THR A 46 3.17 -13.98 -26.23
C THR A 46 2.69 -12.73 -25.51
N PHE A 47 1.45 -12.32 -25.84
CA PHE A 47 0.76 -11.22 -25.17
C PHE A 47 -0.44 -11.74 -24.39
N SER A 48 -0.61 -11.28 -23.16
CA SER A 48 -1.71 -11.67 -22.27
C SER A 48 -2.30 -10.46 -21.55
N GLY A 49 -3.52 -10.61 -21.04
CA GLY A 49 -4.22 -9.56 -20.29
C GLY A 49 -5.18 -8.73 -21.14
N TYR A 50 -5.41 -7.49 -20.72
CA TYR A 50 -6.37 -6.57 -21.32
C TYR A 50 -5.68 -5.35 -21.94
N ASN A 51 -6.35 -4.70 -22.87
CA ASN A 51 -5.89 -3.49 -23.51
C ASN A 51 -5.68 -2.37 -22.48
N GLY A 52 -4.45 -1.89 -22.31
CA GLY A 52 -4.06 -0.90 -21.31
C GLY A 52 -3.47 -1.49 -20.02
N SER A 53 -3.58 -2.81 -19.83
CA SER A 53 -3.00 -3.56 -18.70
C SER A 53 -2.35 -4.86 -19.19
N GLY A 54 -1.95 -4.93 -20.46
CA GLY A 54 -1.42 -6.15 -21.07
C GLY A 54 0.05 -6.37 -20.73
N SER A 55 0.49 -7.62 -20.83
CA SER A 55 1.89 -8.01 -20.60
C SER A 55 2.48 -8.73 -21.81
N ALA A 56 3.80 -8.64 -21.97
CA ALA A 56 4.57 -9.36 -22.99
C ALA A 56 5.54 -10.33 -22.31
N ASN A 57 5.54 -11.57 -22.77
CA ASN A 57 6.45 -12.62 -22.29
C ASN A 57 7.12 -13.29 -23.49
N MET A 58 8.39 -13.65 -23.35
CA MET A 58 9.05 -14.48 -24.37
C MET A 58 8.40 -15.85 -24.43
N SER A 59 7.99 -16.25 -25.63
CA SER A 59 7.59 -17.62 -25.92
C SER A 59 8.84 -18.51 -25.95
N HIS A 60 8.74 -19.74 -25.44
CA HIS A 60 9.78 -20.78 -25.58
C HIS A 60 11.19 -20.33 -25.15
N SER A 61 11.30 -19.63 -24.02
CA SER A 61 12.57 -19.09 -23.51
C SER A 61 13.63 -20.17 -23.30
N ASP A 62 13.20 -21.36 -22.90
CA ASP A 62 13.98 -22.60 -22.76
C ASP A 62 14.58 -23.05 -24.10
N LYS A 63 13.75 -23.23 -25.14
CA LYS A 63 14.19 -23.69 -26.45
C LYS A 63 15.11 -22.68 -27.11
N TRP A 64 14.81 -21.39 -26.95
CA TRP A 64 15.64 -20.34 -27.50
C TRP A 64 16.99 -20.22 -26.78
N ALA A 65 17.02 -20.40 -25.46
CA ALA A 65 18.26 -20.49 -24.69
C ALA A 65 19.12 -21.68 -25.15
N GLN A 66 18.50 -22.84 -25.38
CA GLN A 66 19.18 -24.02 -25.94
C GLN A 66 19.77 -23.73 -27.33
N ASP A 67 19.00 -23.14 -28.25
CA ASP A 67 19.50 -22.84 -29.60
C ASP A 67 20.71 -21.88 -29.59
N ILE A 68 20.75 -20.94 -28.64
CA ILE A 68 21.90 -20.05 -28.43
C ILE A 68 23.09 -20.83 -27.87
N PHE A 69 22.86 -21.69 -26.88
CA PHE A 69 23.87 -22.56 -26.29
C PHE A 69 24.50 -23.45 -27.37
N ASP A 70 23.70 -24.19 -28.13
CA ASP A 70 24.16 -25.10 -29.20
C ASP A 70 24.97 -24.38 -30.27
N ALA A 71 24.48 -23.23 -30.73
CA ALA A 71 25.19 -22.42 -31.72
C ALA A 71 26.55 -21.95 -31.17
N THR A 72 26.60 -21.59 -29.89
CA THR A 72 27.83 -21.13 -29.21
C THR A 72 28.80 -22.28 -28.96
N ALA A 73 28.34 -23.42 -28.44
CA ALA A 73 29.15 -24.61 -28.21
C ALA A 73 29.75 -25.16 -29.51
N LYS A 74 28.95 -25.24 -30.57
CA LYS A 74 29.40 -25.64 -31.90
C LYS A 74 30.45 -24.68 -32.46
N ARG A 75 30.28 -23.37 -32.27
CA ARG A 75 31.25 -22.36 -32.72
C ARG A 75 32.61 -22.54 -32.06
N TYR A 76 32.63 -22.82 -30.75
CA TYR A 76 33.85 -22.99 -29.98
C TYR A 76 34.33 -24.44 -29.89
N LYS A 77 33.74 -25.33 -30.70
CA LYS A 77 34.14 -26.74 -30.86
C LYS A 77 34.16 -27.50 -29.54
N VAL A 78 33.19 -27.23 -28.67
CA VAL A 78 33.00 -28.02 -27.46
C VAL A 78 32.58 -29.44 -27.89
N PRO A 79 33.22 -30.50 -27.36
CA PRO A 79 32.85 -31.88 -27.66
C PRO A 79 31.37 -32.17 -27.39
N SER A 80 30.72 -32.92 -28.27
CA SER A 80 29.30 -33.25 -28.12
C SER A 80 29.01 -33.98 -26.81
N SER A 81 29.89 -34.87 -26.34
CA SER A 81 29.74 -35.56 -25.06
C SER A 81 29.63 -34.61 -23.86
N ILE A 82 30.30 -33.46 -23.93
CA ILE A 82 30.24 -32.42 -22.89
C ILE A 82 28.95 -31.62 -23.03
N VAL A 83 28.58 -31.23 -24.26
CA VAL A 83 27.31 -30.55 -24.56
C VAL A 83 26.14 -31.39 -24.05
N ASP A 84 26.08 -32.67 -24.42
CA ASP A 84 25.05 -33.62 -24.00
C ASP A 84 24.98 -33.72 -22.46
N SER A 85 26.13 -33.72 -21.77
CA SER A 85 26.17 -33.75 -20.30
C SER A 85 25.60 -32.49 -19.68
N ILE A 86 25.87 -31.32 -20.25
CA ILE A 86 25.31 -30.05 -19.78
C ILE A 86 23.80 -30.00 -20.05
N GLU A 87 23.35 -30.44 -21.23
CA GLU A 87 21.93 -30.48 -21.60
C GLU A 87 21.11 -31.48 -20.79
N LEU A 88 21.68 -32.63 -20.43
CA LEU A 88 21.02 -33.59 -19.52
C LEU A 88 20.71 -32.96 -18.16
N ASN A 89 21.57 -32.04 -17.70
CA ASN A 89 21.37 -31.28 -16.46
C ASN A 89 20.54 -30.00 -16.67
N ALA A 90 20.10 -29.70 -17.89
CA ALA A 90 19.33 -28.51 -18.25
C ALA A 90 17.81 -28.66 -18.06
N SER A 91 17.35 -29.72 -17.40
CA SER A 91 15.92 -30.03 -17.22
C SER A 91 15.10 -28.95 -16.48
N ASN A 92 15.78 -28.02 -15.78
CA ASN A 92 15.16 -26.87 -15.10
C ASN A 92 15.58 -25.51 -15.71
N VAL A 93 16.14 -25.49 -16.92
CA VAL A 93 16.53 -24.22 -17.56
C VAL A 93 15.28 -23.44 -17.93
N THR A 94 15.17 -22.24 -17.37
CA THR A 94 14.07 -21.30 -17.66
C THR A 94 14.59 -20.03 -18.33
N SER A 95 15.91 -19.79 -18.23
CA SER A 95 16.58 -18.60 -18.70
C SER A 95 17.92 -18.91 -19.36
N PHE A 96 18.38 -17.99 -20.20
CA PHE A 96 19.68 -18.11 -20.85
C PHE A 96 20.87 -18.11 -19.86
N SER A 97 20.75 -17.43 -18.71
CA SER A 97 21.77 -17.44 -17.66
C SER A 97 22.01 -18.82 -17.05
N ASP A 98 21.00 -19.71 -17.09
CA ASP A 98 21.12 -21.05 -16.49
C ASP A 98 22.14 -21.90 -17.26
N TYR A 99 22.22 -21.77 -18.59
CA TYR A 99 23.25 -22.45 -19.39
C TYR A 99 24.67 -21.97 -19.07
N SER A 100 24.85 -20.68 -18.76
CA SER A 100 26.13 -20.15 -18.31
C SER A 100 26.55 -20.78 -16.99
N ASN A 101 25.62 -20.84 -16.03
CA ASN A 101 25.84 -21.44 -14.72
C ASN A 101 26.16 -22.94 -14.82
N LEU A 102 25.38 -23.70 -15.60
CA LEU A 102 25.63 -25.13 -15.83
C LEU A 102 26.99 -25.38 -16.48
N THR A 103 27.40 -24.54 -17.43
CA THR A 103 28.73 -24.62 -18.06
C THR A 103 29.84 -24.40 -17.02
N ASN A 104 29.68 -23.42 -16.13
CA ASN A 104 30.64 -23.13 -15.06
C ASN A 104 30.70 -24.24 -14.00
N SER A 105 29.55 -24.81 -13.62
CA SER A 105 29.49 -25.97 -12.72
C SER A 105 30.23 -27.17 -13.32
N TYR A 106 29.95 -27.51 -14.58
CA TYR A 106 30.63 -28.60 -15.27
C TYR A 106 32.16 -28.39 -15.33
N LEU A 107 32.59 -27.16 -15.66
CA LEU A 107 34.00 -26.74 -15.64
C LEU A 107 34.66 -26.96 -14.27
N THR A 108 33.96 -26.64 -13.19
CA THR A 108 34.47 -26.74 -11.82
C THR A 108 34.56 -28.19 -11.36
N GLU A 109 33.48 -28.95 -11.54
CA GLU A 109 33.36 -30.35 -11.13
C GLU A 109 34.33 -31.29 -11.87
N ASN A 110 34.64 -30.99 -13.14
CA ASN A 110 35.49 -31.82 -13.99
C ASN A 110 36.88 -31.22 -14.21
N SER A 111 37.28 -30.25 -13.39
CA SER A 111 38.54 -29.49 -13.57
C SER A 111 39.80 -30.35 -13.59
N THR A 112 39.78 -31.54 -12.96
CA THR A 112 40.92 -32.48 -12.90
C THR A 112 40.86 -33.60 -13.94
N THR A 113 39.73 -33.79 -14.61
CA THR A 113 39.50 -34.90 -15.58
C THR A 113 39.43 -34.40 -17.03
N LEU A 114 39.11 -33.13 -17.23
CA LEU A 114 39.10 -32.50 -18.56
C LEU A 114 40.51 -32.38 -19.14
N SER A 115 40.63 -32.63 -20.45
CA SER A 115 41.84 -32.27 -21.18
C SER A 115 42.02 -30.74 -21.17
N SER A 116 43.27 -30.26 -21.30
CA SER A 116 43.52 -28.82 -21.38
C SER A 116 42.77 -28.16 -22.54
N SER A 117 42.65 -28.85 -23.68
CA SER A 117 41.91 -28.33 -24.84
C SER A 117 40.41 -28.20 -24.57
N ASP A 118 39.80 -29.19 -23.89
CA ASP A 118 38.37 -29.15 -23.59
C ASP A 118 38.04 -28.07 -22.56
N ARG A 119 38.91 -27.92 -21.56
CA ARG A 119 38.83 -26.85 -20.56
C ARG A 119 38.89 -25.46 -21.23
N ASP A 120 39.80 -25.25 -22.17
CA ASP A 120 39.91 -23.97 -22.88
C ASP A 120 38.66 -23.69 -23.73
N HIS A 121 38.14 -24.69 -24.45
CA HIS A 121 36.91 -24.53 -25.24
C HIS A 121 35.70 -24.21 -24.35
N LEU A 122 35.59 -24.85 -23.19
CA LEU A 122 34.52 -24.60 -22.23
C LEU A 122 34.63 -23.22 -21.56
N LEU A 123 35.83 -22.76 -21.23
CA LEU A 123 36.02 -21.42 -20.65
C LEU A 123 35.62 -20.33 -21.65
N ILE A 124 35.96 -20.52 -22.93
CA ILE A 124 35.53 -19.62 -24.00
C ILE A 124 34.00 -19.67 -24.18
N LEU A 125 33.40 -20.86 -24.12
CA LEU A 125 31.94 -21.02 -24.15
C LEU A 125 31.28 -20.25 -23.00
N TYR A 126 31.73 -20.46 -21.76
CA TYR A 126 31.22 -19.77 -20.57
C TYR A 126 31.25 -18.24 -20.73
N HIS A 127 32.40 -17.66 -21.05
CA HIS A 127 32.51 -16.21 -21.24
C HIS A 127 31.67 -15.69 -22.41
N ALA A 128 31.52 -16.48 -23.47
CA ALA A 128 30.64 -16.12 -24.58
C ALA A 128 29.15 -16.18 -24.20
N LEU A 129 28.75 -17.10 -23.31
CA LEU A 129 27.40 -17.14 -22.77
C LEU A 129 27.17 -15.94 -21.85
N GLU A 130 28.05 -15.64 -20.90
CA GLU A 130 27.90 -14.48 -20.00
C GLU A 130 27.78 -13.12 -20.72
N ALA A 131 28.44 -13.00 -21.88
CA ALA A 131 28.40 -11.78 -22.68
C ALA A 131 27.19 -11.66 -23.60
N THR A 132 26.32 -12.69 -23.65
CA THR A 132 25.07 -12.66 -24.39
C THR A 132 23.92 -12.26 -23.47
N LYS A 133 23.16 -11.24 -23.86
CA LYS A 133 22.00 -10.72 -23.11
C LYS A 133 20.78 -10.64 -24.00
N ILE A 134 19.64 -11.00 -23.42
CA ILE A 134 18.35 -11.00 -24.08
C ILE A 134 17.41 -10.16 -23.21
N ASP A 135 16.86 -9.11 -23.80
CA ASP A 135 15.98 -8.19 -23.10
C ASP A 135 14.78 -7.83 -23.96
N ILE A 136 13.61 -7.70 -23.33
CA ILE A 136 12.51 -6.92 -23.89
C ILE A 136 12.78 -5.46 -23.53
N LYS A 137 13.16 -4.63 -24.51
CA LYS A 137 13.41 -3.21 -24.29
C LYS A 137 12.09 -2.43 -24.22
N GLY A 138 11.92 -1.67 -23.14
CA GLY A 138 10.75 -0.81 -22.89
C GLY A 138 9.82 -1.41 -21.83
N ASN A 139 8.55 -1.01 -21.86
CA ASN A 139 7.53 -1.56 -20.97
C ASN A 139 7.12 -2.96 -21.45
N SER A 140 7.30 -3.97 -20.60
CA SER A 140 6.72 -5.31 -20.77
C SER A 140 5.32 -5.44 -20.15
N SER A 141 4.80 -4.36 -19.57
CA SER A 141 3.51 -4.25 -18.88
C SER A 141 2.74 -3.01 -19.35
N ASN A 142 1.46 -2.92 -18.98
CA ASN A 142 0.55 -1.82 -19.39
C ASN A 142 0.41 -1.67 -20.92
N LEU A 143 0.55 -2.78 -21.64
CA LEU A 143 0.50 -2.79 -23.11
C LEU A 143 -0.92 -2.69 -23.64
N SER A 144 -1.04 -2.11 -24.84
CA SER A 144 -2.26 -2.02 -25.63
C SER A 144 -2.08 -2.66 -27.01
N ASN A 145 -3.17 -3.17 -27.58
CA ASN A 145 -3.20 -3.65 -28.97
C ASN A 145 -2.76 -2.52 -29.91
N GLY A 146 -1.74 -2.81 -30.71
CA GLY A 146 -1.13 -1.83 -31.60
C GLY A 146 0.23 -1.32 -31.13
N ASP A 147 0.56 -1.45 -29.85
CA ASP A 147 1.86 -1.09 -29.31
C ASP A 147 2.98 -1.93 -29.95
N LYS A 148 4.21 -1.43 -29.84
CA LYS A 148 5.40 -2.10 -30.35
C LYS A 148 6.28 -2.54 -29.18
N VAL A 149 6.59 -3.83 -29.15
CA VAL A 149 7.52 -4.42 -28.18
C VAL A 149 8.80 -4.80 -28.90
N LEU A 150 9.95 -4.40 -28.36
CA LEU A 150 11.26 -4.60 -28.97
C LEU A 150 12.02 -5.69 -28.23
N LEU A 151 12.22 -6.84 -28.87
CA LEU A 151 13.15 -7.87 -28.38
C LEU A 151 14.56 -7.51 -28.83
N LYS A 152 15.50 -7.44 -27.91
CA LYS A 152 16.91 -7.16 -28.18
C LYS A 152 17.78 -8.33 -27.75
N LEU A 153 18.66 -8.74 -28.64
CA LEU A 153 19.73 -9.70 -28.39
C LEU A 153 21.08 -8.99 -28.56
N SER A 154 21.88 -8.93 -27.49
CA SER A 154 23.21 -8.35 -27.48
C SER A 154 24.24 -9.45 -27.22
N ALA A 155 25.19 -9.64 -28.13
CA ALA A 155 26.18 -10.71 -28.10
C ALA A 155 27.58 -10.13 -28.38
N ASN A 156 28.03 -9.20 -27.55
CA ASN A 156 29.14 -8.29 -27.87
C ASN A 156 30.51 -9.00 -28.01
N SER A 157 30.79 -10.02 -27.19
CA SER A 157 32.00 -10.87 -27.33
C SER A 157 31.69 -12.28 -27.84
N ASN A 158 30.40 -12.65 -27.95
CA ASN A 158 29.99 -13.93 -28.49
C ASN A 158 29.89 -13.88 -30.02
N LYS A 159 30.97 -14.28 -30.70
CA LYS A 159 31.04 -14.32 -32.17
C LYS A 159 30.18 -15.42 -32.82
N ALA A 160 29.58 -16.31 -32.02
CA ALA A 160 28.70 -17.35 -32.51
C ALA A 160 27.28 -16.84 -32.84
N ILE A 161 26.88 -15.72 -32.24
CA ILE A 161 25.51 -15.23 -32.26
C ILE A 161 25.45 -13.85 -32.88
N LYS A 162 24.50 -13.64 -33.80
CA LYS A 162 24.29 -12.34 -34.42
C LYS A 162 23.43 -11.47 -33.49
N SER A 163 24.02 -10.40 -32.97
CA SER A 163 23.28 -9.34 -32.25
C SER A 163 22.22 -8.70 -33.15
N GLY A 164 21.13 -8.24 -32.57
CA GLY A 164 20.08 -7.56 -33.31
C GLY A 164 18.85 -7.25 -32.47
N GLU A 165 17.84 -6.73 -33.16
CA GLU A 165 16.56 -6.37 -32.57
C GLU A 165 15.42 -6.87 -33.47
N ARG A 166 14.30 -7.27 -32.85
CA ARG A 166 13.07 -7.67 -33.54
C ARG A 166 11.88 -7.00 -32.87
N THR A 167 11.09 -6.29 -33.66
CA THR A 167 9.89 -5.59 -33.18
C THR A 167 8.65 -6.45 -33.40
N PHE A 168 7.86 -6.61 -32.34
CA PHE A 168 6.56 -7.27 -32.36
C PHE A 168 5.46 -6.23 -32.18
N LYS A 169 4.38 -6.38 -32.95
CA LYS A 169 3.17 -5.57 -32.75
C LYS A 169 2.24 -6.30 -31.80
N VAL A 170 1.88 -5.68 -30.70
CA VAL A 170 0.96 -6.23 -29.70
C VAL A 170 -0.39 -6.49 -30.34
N LYS A 171 -0.88 -7.72 -30.20
CA LYS A 171 -2.18 -8.18 -30.71
C LYS A 171 -2.77 -9.22 -29.75
N GLY A 172 -4.08 -9.36 -29.77
CA GLY A 172 -4.78 -10.41 -29.03
C GLY A 172 -5.09 -10.08 -27.56
N LEU A 173 -4.78 -8.86 -27.10
CA LEU A 173 -5.22 -8.40 -25.77
C LEU A 173 -6.74 -8.25 -25.74
N LYS A 174 -7.36 -8.66 -24.64
CA LYS A 174 -8.81 -8.54 -24.43
C LYS A 174 -9.22 -7.06 -24.35
N LYS A 175 -10.43 -6.73 -24.76
CA LYS A 175 -10.95 -5.35 -24.61
C LYS A 175 -11.21 -5.07 -23.13
N ALA A 176 -10.63 -3.99 -22.59
CA ALA A 176 -10.95 -3.53 -21.25
C ALA A 176 -12.34 -2.88 -21.20
N THR A 177 -13.00 -2.98 -20.05
CA THR A 177 -14.24 -2.28 -19.75
C THR A 177 -13.92 -0.82 -19.43
N GLU A 178 -14.51 0.09 -20.19
CA GLU A 178 -14.36 1.53 -19.96
C GLU A 178 -15.31 1.99 -18.84
N LEU A 179 -14.74 2.59 -17.80
CA LEU A 179 -15.47 3.24 -16.72
C LEU A 179 -15.41 4.76 -16.91
N THR A 180 -16.52 5.44 -16.71
CA THR A 180 -16.59 6.91 -16.67
C THR A 180 -16.54 7.42 -15.24
N ALA A 181 -16.32 8.73 -15.06
CA ALA A 181 -16.41 9.35 -13.73
C ALA A 181 -17.75 9.06 -13.02
N LYS A 182 -18.86 9.01 -13.77
CA LYS A 182 -20.19 8.70 -13.24
C LYS A 182 -20.31 7.25 -12.75
N ASP A 183 -19.58 6.33 -13.36
CA ASP A 183 -19.59 4.93 -12.93
C ASP A 183 -18.84 4.79 -11.59
N ILE A 184 -17.72 5.51 -11.44
CA ILE A 184 -16.99 5.58 -10.16
C ILE A 184 -17.84 6.27 -9.07
N GLU A 185 -18.49 7.39 -9.41
CA GLU A 185 -19.26 8.21 -8.48
C GLU A 185 -20.40 7.45 -7.79
N LYS A 186 -21.07 6.54 -8.52
CA LYS A 186 -22.19 5.73 -8.00
C LYS A 186 -21.77 4.76 -6.90
N HIS A 187 -20.50 4.39 -6.87
CA HIS A 187 -19.99 3.30 -6.02
C HIS A 187 -19.04 3.79 -4.92
N VAL A 188 -18.76 5.10 -4.87
CA VAL A 188 -17.94 5.74 -3.84
C VAL A 188 -18.77 6.82 -3.16
N SER A 189 -18.95 6.69 -1.84
CA SER A 189 -19.70 7.64 -1.03
C SER A 189 -18.86 8.16 0.13
N LEU A 190 -19.16 9.38 0.57
CA LEU A 190 -18.57 9.98 1.77
C LEU A 190 -19.48 9.68 2.96
N LYS A 191 -18.94 9.03 4.00
CA LYS A 191 -19.64 8.89 5.28
C LYS A 191 -18.97 9.81 6.29
N VAL A 192 -19.76 10.70 6.87
CA VAL A 192 -19.30 11.64 7.90
C VAL A 192 -19.86 11.25 9.26
N THR A 193 -19.07 11.43 10.30
CA THR A 193 -19.40 11.07 11.69
C THR A 193 -18.86 12.11 12.66
N GLY A 194 -19.46 12.20 13.86
CA GLY A 194 -19.05 13.14 14.90
C GLY A 194 -19.83 14.45 14.89
N LEU A 195 -19.25 15.47 15.51
CA LEU A 195 -19.85 16.79 15.71
C LEU A 195 -19.27 17.80 14.73
N ASN A 196 -19.99 18.89 14.49
CA ASN A 196 -19.48 20.01 13.73
C ASN A 196 -18.23 20.57 14.43
N HIS A 197 -17.17 20.86 13.67
CA HIS A 197 -15.81 21.21 14.13
C HIS A 197 -14.99 20.08 14.74
N HIS A 198 -15.58 18.91 14.97
CA HIS A 198 -14.94 17.72 15.53
C HIS A 198 -15.35 16.45 14.75
N GLY A 199 -15.57 16.61 13.45
CA GLY A 199 -16.06 15.56 12.58
C GLY A 199 -14.93 14.75 11.96
N SER A 200 -15.24 13.51 11.63
CA SER A 200 -14.40 12.64 10.79
C SER A 200 -15.16 12.23 9.54
N ALA A 201 -14.42 11.79 8.52
CA ALA A 201 -14.99 11.22 7.33
C ALA A 201 -14.24 9.98 6.88
N GLU A 202 -14.97 9.06 6.25
CA GLU A 202 -14.42 7.89 5.58
C GLU A 202 -15.07 7.72 4.21
N LEU A 203 -14.31 7.17 3.26
CA LEU A 203 -14.89 6.75 1.98
C LEU A 203 -15.45 5.34 2.13
N LYS A 204 -16.67 5.15 1.63
CA LYS A 204 -17.29 3.83 1.49
C LYS A 204 -17.37 3.47 0.03
N VAL A 205 -16.79 2.32 -0.29
CA VAL A 205 -16.85 1.70 -1.61
C VAL A 205 -17.72 0.46 -1.53
N ASP A 206 -18.77 0.40 -2.35
CA ASP A 206 -19.65 -0.76 -2.40
C ASP A 206 -19.01 -1.96 -3.13
N SER A 207 -19.70 -3.09 -3.18
CA SER A 207 -19.19 -4.33 -3.79
C SER A 207 -18.89 -4.20 -5.28
N VAL A 208 -19.59 -3.32 -6.01
CA VAL A 208 -19.36 -3.10 -7.43
C VAL A 208 -18.12 -2.24 -7.64
N GLY A 209 -17.93 -1.19 -6.84
CA GLY A 209 -16.70 -0.40 -6.84
C GLY A 209 -15.48 -1.23 -6.45
N GLN A 210 -15.61 -2.13 -5.46
CA GLN A 210 -14.55 -3.07 -5.08
C GLN A 210 -14.20 -4.03 -6.22
N LYS A 211 -15.19 -4.49 -7.01
CA LYS A 211 -14.94 -5.29 -8.22
C LYS A 211 -14.13 -4.53 -9.27
N TYR A 212 -14.22 -3.20 -9.31
CA TYR A 212 -13.35 -2.37 -10.15
C TYR A 212 -11.93 -2.21 -9.61
N GLY A 213 -11.63 -2.71 -8.40
CA GLY A 213 -10.32 -2.59 -7.73
C GLY A 213 -10.21 -1.44 -6.73
N LEU A 214 -11.29 -0.69 -6.47
CA LEU A 214 -11.28 0.49 -5.60
C LEU A 214 -11.32 0.13 -4.10
N THR A 215 -10.37 -0.66 -3.60
CA THR A 215 -10.38 -1.16 -2.22
C THR A 215 -9.70 -0.22 -1.23
N ASP A 216 -8.72 0.56 -1.71
CA ASP A 216 -7.79 1.31 -0.85
C ASP A 216 -8.01 2.83 -0.98
N LEU A 217 -9.23 3.25 -1.30
CA LEU A 217 -9.56 4.67 -1.35
C LEU A 217 -9.62 5.24 0.07
N ALA A 218 -8.65 6.09 0.40
CA ALA A 218 -8.56 6.77 1.69
C ALA A 218 -8.62 8.29 1.52
N LEU A 219 -9.15 8.97 2.54
CA LEU A 219 -9.02 10.43 2.67
C LEU A 219 -7.65 10.76 3.27
N SER A 220 -7.24 12.02 3.17
CA SER A 220 -6.08 12.51 3.91
C SER A 220 -6.25 12.30 5.42
N ASP A 221 -5.17 11.99 6.12
CA ASP A 221 -5.14 11.72 7.57
C ASP A 221 -5.83 12.79 8.41
N LYS A 222 -5.80 14.06 7.96
CA LYS A 222 -6.51 15.19 8.57
C LYS A 222 -8.01 14.93 8.82
N TYR A 223 -8.65 14.14 7.96
CA TYR A 223 -10.10 13.87 8.01
C TYR A 223 -10.40 12.44 8.45
N SER A 224 -9.37 11.59 8.58
CA SER A 224 -9.53 10.19 8.90
C SER A 224 -9.81 10.01 10.40
N PRO A 225 -10.72 9.11 10.79
CA PRO A 225 -10.94 8.77 12.20
C PRO A 225 -9.69 8.19 12.89
N SER A 226 -8.69 7.75 12.13
CA SER A 226 -7.44 7.14 12.63
C SER A 226 -6.20 8.03 12.51
N GLY A 227 -6.30 9.23 11.91
CA GLY A 227 -5.13 9.99 11.40
C GLY A 227 -4.76 11.26 12.16
N SER A 228 -5.57 11.70 13.11
CA SER A 228 -5.37 12.94 13.86
C SER A 228 -5.84 12.73 15.30
N THR A 229 -5.15 13.32 16.28
CA THR A 229 -5.60 13.39 17.68
C THR A 229 -6.83 14.30 17.87
N ASP A 230 -7.24 15.04 16.84
CA ASP A 230 -8.48 15.83 16.82
C ASP A 230 -8.96 16.04 15.36
N PRO A 231 -9.86 15.20 14.81
CA PRO A 231 -10.43 15.37 13.49
C PRO A 231 -11.29 16.63 13.47
N SER A 232 -10.90 17.67 12.73
CA SER A 232 -11.52 19.01 12.78
C SER A 232 -12.55 19.28 11.68
N LEU A 233 -13.18 18.24 11.13
CA LEU A 233 -14.09 18.42 10.01
C LEU A 233 -15.35 19.18 10.43
N SER A 234 -15.73 20.17 9.63
CA SER A 234 -16.87 21.04 9.87
C SER A 234 -17.90 20.96 8.75
N ASN A 235 -19.16 21.22 9.07
CA ASN A 235 -20.20 21.45 8.07
C ASN A 235 -19.76 22.60 7.16
N GLY A 236 -19.74 22.31 5.86
CA GLY A 236 -19.33 23.25 4.84
C GLY A 236 -17.90 23.10 4.34
N ASP A 237 -17.08 22.29 5.01
CA ASP A 237 -15.76 21.94 4.52
C ASP A 237 -15.85 21.19 3.19
N LYS A 238 -14.87 21.40 2.32
CA LYS A 238 -14.77 20.69 1.04
C LYS A 238 -13.74 19.58 1.14
N VAL A 239 -14.20 18.34 1.09
CA VAL A 239 -13.35 17.15 1.17
C VAL A 239 -13.10 16.64 -0.25
N LYS A 240 -11.83 16.53 -0.65
CA LYS A 240 -11.45 15.86 -1.90
C LYS A 240 -11.50 14.36 -1.66
N MET A 241 -12.43 13.67 -2.32
CA MET A 241 -12.62 12.23 -2.18
C MET A 241 -11.56 11.45 -2.96
N TYR A 242 -11.37 11.81 -4.23
CA TYR A 242 -10.37 11.18 -5.10
C TYR A 242 -10.02 12.08 -6.28
N ASP A 243 -8.89 11.78 -6.91
CA ASP A 243 -8.54 12.29 -8.22
C ASP A 243 -8.29 11.17 -9.25
N THR A 244 -8.04 11.61 -10.47
CA THR A 244 -7.85 10.73 -11.62
C THR A 244 -6.64 9.81 -11.45
N GLY A 245 -5.59 10.29 -10.77
CA GLY A 245 -4.40 9.49 -10.49
C GLY A 245 -4.72 8.35 -9.55
N THR A 246 -5.36 8.67 -8.41
CA THR A 246 -5.80 7.68 -7.41
C THR A 246 -6.67 6.59 -8.02
N ILE A 247 -7.67 6.97 -8.82
CA ILE A 247 -8.54 5.99 -9.47
C ILE A 247 -7.75 5.09 -10.42
N LYS A 248 -6.94 5.66 -11.31
CA LYS A 248 -6.16 4.87 -12.28
C LYS A 248 -5.19 3.90 -11.63
N SER A 249 -4.58 4.27 -10.51
CA SER A 249 -3.65 3.38 -9.80
C SER A 249 -4.32 2.20 -9.10
N GLN A 250 -5.62 2.28 -8.83
CA GLN A 250 -6.36 1.23 -8.11
C GLN A 250 -7.21 0.35 -9.02
N LEU A 251 -7.45 0.73 -10.27
CA LEU A 251 -8.28 -0.08 -11.15
C LEU A 251 -7.69 -1.48 -11.36
N ALA A 252 -8.51 -2.50 -11.14
CA ALA A 252 -8.17 -3.88 -11.40
C ALA A 252 -7.98 -4.14 -12.90
N GLU A 253 -7.24 -5.21 -13.23
CA GLU A 253 -7.04 -5.63 -14.61
C GLU A 253 -8.38 -5.79 -15.36
N GLY A 254 -8.41 -5.27 -16.59
CA GLY A 254 -9.61 -5.30 -17.42
C GLY A 254 -10.56 -4.11 -17.23
N TYR A 255 -10.22 -3.15 -16.36
CA TYR A 255 -10.92 -1.87 -16.27
C TYR A 255 -10.00 -0.71 -16.64
N VAL A 256 -10.53 0.28 -17.36
CA VAL A 256 -9.81 1.51 -17.69
C VAL A 256 -10.71 2.72 -17.47
N LEU A 257 -10.12 3.81 -16.96
CA LEU A 257 -10.84 5.07 -16.78
C LEU A 257 -10.86 5.87 -18.09
N LYS A 258 -12.07 6.18 -18.57
CA LYS A 258 -12.31 7.07 -19.70
C LYS A 258 -12.39 8.52 -19.23
N GLY A 259 -11.40 9.32 -19.62
CA GLY A 259 -11.31 10.73 -19.26
C GLY A 259 -10.75 10.96 -17.86
N SER A 260 -11.23 12.01 -17.20
CA SER A 260 -10.82 12.39 -15.84
C SER A 260 -11.96 12.15 -14.85
N ALA A 261 -11.63 11.62 -13.68
CA ALA A 261 -12.53 11.49 -12.55
C ALA A 261 -11.93 12.23 -11.37
N ASN A 262 -12.60 13.29 -10.92
CA ASN A 262 -12.21 14.04 -9.73
C ASN A 262 -13.48 14.36 -8.98
N ARG A 263 -13.54 14.04 -7.69
CA ARG A 263 -14.70 14.33 -6.86
C ARG A 263 -14.29 15.02 -5.58
N SER A 264 -15.03 16.06 -5.25
CA SER A 264 -14.99 16.69 -3.94
C SER A 264 -16.40 16.94 -3.49
N GLU A 265 -16.65 16.75 -2.20
CA GLU A 265 -17.99 16.88 -1.63
C GLU A 265 -17.94 17.87 -0.47
N LYS A 266 -19.02 18.65 -0.34
CA LYS A 266 -19.18 19.57 0.78
C LYS A 266 -19.76 18.77 1.94
N VAL A 267 -19.09 18.83 3.08
CA VAL A 267 -19.50 18.15 4.30
C VAL A 267 -20.80 18.74 4.81
N SER A 268 -21.74 17.88 5.16
CA SER A 268 -23.02 18.24 5.76
C SER A 268 -23.50 17.10 6.66
N GLY A 269 -24.39 17.42 7.60
CA GLY A 269 -24.98 16.43 8.50
C GLY A 269 -24.19 16.17 9.78
N LEU A 270 -23.08 16.88 10.02
CA LEU A 270 -22.47 16.91 11.35
C LEU A 270 -23.36 17.69 12.31
N LYS A 271 -23.55 17.22 13.54
CA LYS A 271 -24.42 17.90 14.50
C LYS A 271 -23.69 19.02 15.21
N ASP A 272 -24.36 20.17 15.37
CA ASP A 272 -23.82 21.23 16.21
C ASP A 272 -23.86 20.80 17.68
N ILE A 273 -22.75 21.00 18.37
CA ILE A 273 -22.65 20.75 19.82
C ILE A 273 -23.75 21.50 20.57
N SER A 274 -24.06 22.74 20.17
CA SER A 274 -25.11 23.56 20.80
C SER A 274 -26.53 23.01 20.64
N LYS A 275 -26.75 22.01 19.78
CA LYS A 275 -28.05 21.39 19.52
C LYS A 275 -28.19 20.02 20.18
N LEU A 276 -27.16 19.54 20.87
CA LEU A 276 -27.27 18.31 21.66
C LEU A 276 -28.10 18.58 22.91
N ASP A 277 -28.97 17.63 23.25
CA ASP A 277 -29.78 17.71 24.47
C ASP A 277 -28.97 17.23 25.66
N TYR A 278 -28.53 18.18 26.48
CA TYR A 278 -27.79 17.94 27.73
C TYR A 278 -28.68 17.96 28.96
N SER A 279 -30.01 17.98 28.81
CA SER A 279 -30.93 18.05 29.96
C SER A 279 -30.74 16.89 30.94
N ALA A 280 -30.47 15.68 30.42
CA ALA A 280 -30.14 14.52 31.24
C ALA A 280 -28.79 14.67 31.96
N LEU A 281 -27.77 15.22 31.28
CA LEU A 281 -26.46 15.49 31.87
C LEU A 281 -26.53 16.51 33.00
N LYS A 282 -27.39 17.52 32.86
CA LYS A 282 -27.64 18.51 33.91
C LYS A 282 -28.26 17.87 35.15
N ASN A 283 -29.20 16.94 34.97
CA ASN A 283 -29.83 16.22 36.07
C ASN A 283 -28.88 15.21 36.74
N ASP A 284 -28.00 14.57 35.97
CA ASP A 284 -27.00 13.65 36.52
C ASP A 284 -25.92 14.43 37.28
N ALA A 285 -25.53 15.61 36.78
CA ALA A 285 -24.67 16.52 37.52
C ALA A 285 -25.32 16.91 38.86
N ASP A 286 -26.57 17.38 38.86
CA ASP A 286 -27.35 17.66 40.07
C ASP A 286 -27.37 16.46 41.04
N THR A 287 -27.43 15.22 40.53
CA THR A 287 -27.43 13.99 41.33
C THR A 287 -26.05 13.67 41.93
N VAL A 288 -24.97 13.87 41.17
CA VAL A 288 -23.59 13.74 41.65
C VAL A 288 -23.32 14.76 42.76
N PHE A 289 -23.81 15.99 42.62
CA PHE A 289 -23.67 17.02 43.64
C PHE A 289 -24.41 16.67 44.92
N ALA A 290 -25.65 16.18 44.83
CA ALA A 290 -26.43 15.73 45.98
C ALA A 290 -25.74 14.59 46.76
N LYS A 291 -25.08 13.66 46.05
CA LYS A 291 -24.40 12.53 46.68
C LYS A 291 -23.07 12.93 47.35
N VAL A 292 -22.30 13.83 46.72
CA VAL A 292 -21.08 14.38 47.33
C VAL A 292 -21.40 15.20 48.59
N GLU A 293 -22.52 15.92 48.61
CA GLU A 293 -23.04 16.62 49.79
C GLU A 293 -23.37 15.64 50.93
N GLU A 294 -23.99 14.49 50.60
CA GLU A 294 -24.35 13.47 51.58
C GLU A 294 -23.12 12.76 52.18
N ASP A 295 -22.19 12.33 51.33
CA ASP A 295 -21.03 11.50 51.75
C ASP A 295 -19.99 12.28 52.58
N ASN A 296 -19.99 13.62 52.53
CA ASN A 296 -18.98 14.45 53.20
C ASN A 296 -19.50 15.25 54.40
N LYS A 297 -20.75 15.07 54.82
CA LYS A 297 -21.35 15.76 55.99
C LYS A 297 -20.52 15.68 57.27
N ASP A 298 -19.72 14.62 57.45
CA ASP A 298 -19.09 14.36 58.75
C ASP A 298 -17.61 14.75 58.85
N ASN A 299 -16.88 14.97 57.74
CA ASN A 299 -15.41 14.98 57.79
C ASN A 299 -14.68 16.27 57.38
N PHE A 300 -15.32 17.27 56.77
CA PHE A 300 -14.59 18.48 56.35
C PHE A 300 -15.41 19.79 56.28
N PHE A 301 -16.73 19.75 56.55
CA PHE A 301 -17.67 20.82 56.14
C PHE A 301 -18.26 21.67 57.27
N ASN A 302 -17.81 21.52 58.52
CA ASN A 302 -18.37 22.28 59.66
C ASN A 302 -18.12 23.80 59.61
N SER A 303 -17.40 24.35 58.63
CA SER A 303 -17.12 25.80 58.51
C SER A 303 -17.48 26.44 57.16
N MET A 304 -18.15 25.69 56.26
CA MET A 304 -18.64 26.23 54.99
C MET A 304 -20.17 26.34 55.01
N GLU A 305 -20.68 27.56 55.17
CA GLU A 305 -22.09 27.87 54.93
C GLU A 305 -22.30 28.20 53.46
N GLY A 306 -22.90 27.27 52.71
CA GLY A 306 -23.22 27.52 51.31
C GLY A 306 -21.99 27.48 50.42
N ILE A 307 -21.94 26.49 49.55
CA ILE A 307 -21.16 26.61 48.32
C ILE A 307 -22.17 26.79 47.21
N HIS A 308 -22.00 27.60 46.14
CA HIS A 308 -22.77 27.82 44.89
C HIS A 308 -22.03 27.32 43.68
N ALA A 309 -22.72 26.68 42.75
CA ALA A 309 -22.10 26.30 41.48
C ALA A 309 -23.01 26.53 40.29
N THR A 310 -22.48 27.24 39.31
CA THR A 310 -23.19 27.61 38.09
C THR A 310 -22.47 27.05 36.88
N LEU A 311 -23.18 26.33 36.01
CA LEU A 311 -22.61 25.84 34.76
C LEU A 311 -22.13 27.03 33.93
N LYS A 312 -20.83 27.12 33.70
CA LYS A 312 -20.21 28.21 32.97
C LYS A 312 -20.11 27.91 31.48
N GLN A 313 -19.63 26.72 31.15
CA GLN A 313 -19.34 26.32 29.79
C GLN A 313 -19.38 24.79 29.63
N VAL A 314 -19.73 24.37 28.42
CA VAL A 314 -19.67 22.98 27.97
C VAL A 314 -18.65 22.95 26.83
N ARG A 315 -17.63 22.09 26.94
CA ARG A 315 -16.59 21.92 25.92
C ARG A 315 -16.59 20.49 25.40
N TYR A 316 -16.19 20.32 24.15
CA TYR A 316 -15.79 19.01 23.64
C TYR A 316 -14.29 18.86 23.82
N LYS A 317 -13.87 17.72 24.35
CA LYS A 317 -12.47 17.31 24.49
C LYS A 317 -12.35 16.01 23.70
N SER A 318 -11.62 16.00 22.60
CA SER A 318 -11.18 14.72 22.04
C SER A 318 -10.12 14.18 22.99
N ASP A 319 -10.22 12.89 23.33
CA ASP A 319 -9.10 12.17 23.90
C ASP A 319 -8.03 12.07 22.79
N ALA A 320 -7.23 13.12 22.64
CA ALA A 320 -5.91 12.95 22.08
C ALA A 320 -5.21 11.91 22.94
N LEU A 321 -4.56 10.92 22.30
CA LEU A 321 -3.63 9.98 22.93
C LEU A 321 -2.74 10.71 23.95
N ASP A 322 -3.17 10.78 25.21
CA ASP A 322 -2.33 11.18 26.32
C ASP A 322 -1.41 9.99 26.52
N SER A 323 -0.24 10.08 25.90
CA SER A 323 0.86 9.15 26.08
C SER A 323 1.43 9.28 27.49
N MET A 324 0.65 8.98 28.53
CA MET A 324 1.11 8.83 29.91
C MET A 324 0.22 7.85 30.70
N ASN A 325 0.23 6.56 30.32
CA ASN A 325 0.57 5.49 31.27
C ASN A 325 0.67 4.12 30.59
N LEU A 326 1.83 3.51 30.75
CA LEU A 326 2.11 2.12 30.42
C LEU A 326 1.41 1.24 31.46
N ASN A 327 0.30 0.56 31.10
CA ASN A 327 -0.04 -0.82 31.53
C ASN A 327 -1.51 -1.23 31.33
N GLU A 328 -2.37 -0.40 30.75
CA GLU A 328 -3.67 -0.90 30.29
C GLU A 328 -3.58 -1.24 28.80
N GLU A 329 -4.06 -2.42 28.44
CA GLU A 329 -4.05 -2.93 27.06
C GLU A 329 -4.64 -1.87 26.13
N SER A 330 -3.74 -1.27 25.35
CA SER A 330 -4.00 -0.20 24.39
C SER A 330 -5.12 -0.61 23.44
N ASP A 331 -6.34 -0.14 23.71
CA ASP A 331 -7.43 -0.21 22.76
C ASP A 331 -7.03 0.67 21.55
N ASN A 332 -6.94 0.04 20.38
CA ASN A 332 -6.27 0.58 19.20
C ASN A 332 -6.79 1.97 18.78
N GLY A 333 -6.05 3.04 19.10
CA GLY A 333 -5.85 4.24 18.28
C GLY A 333 -7.07 4.96 17.71
N LYS A 334 -8.19 5.04 18.43
CA LYS A 334 -9.40 5.77 17.98
C LYS A 334 -9.77 6.86 18.97
N ASN A 335 -10.05 8.06 18.46
CA ASN A 335 -10.45 9.20 19.30
C ASN A 335 -11.82 8.96 19.92
N HIS A 336 -11.87 9.00 21.25
CA HIS A 336 -13.10 9.09 22.02
C HIS A 336 -13.39 10.57 22.25
N GLY A 337 -14.57 11.03 21.82
CA GLY A 337 -15.03 12.38 22.08
C GLY A 337 -15.72 12.46 23.43
N LYS A 338 -15.22 13.32 24.31
CA LYS A 338 -15.85 13.63 25.60
C LYS A 338 -16.49 15.00 25.58
N ILE A 339 -17.65 15.13 26.22
CA ILE A 339 -18.19 16.43 26.61
C ILE A 339 -17.82 16.69 28.06
N VAL A 340 -17.18 17.84 28.29
CA VAL A 340 -16.71 18.29 29.59
C VAL A 340 -17.51 19.52 30.02
N MET A 341 -18.09 19.46 31.22
CA MET A 341 -18.82 20.58 31.82
C MET A 341 -17.95 21.27 32.87
N TYR A 342 -17.82 22.59 32.75
CA TYR A 342 -17.10 23.44 33.72
C TYR A 342 -18.08 24.32 34.49
N TYR A 343 -17.85 24.41 35.79
CA TYR A 343 -18.68 25.16 36.71
C TYR A 343 -17.87 26.27 37.38
N ASP A 344 -18.50 27.43 37.58
CA ASP A 344 -18.02 28.44 38.52
C ASP A 344 -18.52 28.07 39.91
N ILE A 345 -17.60 27.79 40.83
CA ILE A 345 -17.90 27.42 42.21
C ILE A 345 -17.61 28.60 43.14
N SER A 346 -18.51 28.94 44.05
CA SER A 346 -18.37 30.02 45.03
C SER A 346 -18.71 29.52 46.42
N TYR A 347 -17.88 29.65 47.44
CA TYR A 347 -18.22 29.20 48.80
C TYR A 347 -17.92 30.26 49.85
N MET A 348 -18.67 30.24 50.95
CA MET A 348 -18.35 31.04 52.13
C MET A 348 -17.52 30.21 53.11
N THR A 349 -16.45 30.80 53.62
CA THR A 349 -15.72 30.25 54.77
C THR A 349 -15.96 31.16 55.97
N GLU A 350 -16.13 30.59 57.16
CA GLU A 350 -15.93 31.36 58.39
C GLU A 350 -14.54 32.00 58.38
N GLY A 351 -14.47 33.31 58.65
CA GLY A 351 -13.19 34.01 58.72
C GLY A 351 -12.48 33.67 60.02
N ASP A 352 -11.20 33.32 59.96
CA ASP A 352 -10.33 33.06 61.13
C ASP A 352 -10.12 34.27 62.07
N ASP A 353 -10.78 35.41 61.80
CA ASP A 353 -10.64 36.63 62.57
C ASP A 353 -11.86 36.87 63.47
N VAL A 354 -11.57 37.27 64.70
CA VAL A 354 -12.45 37.56 65.86
C VAL A 354 -13.62 38.54 65.57
N ASN A 355 -13.74 39.04 64.33
CA ASN A 355 -14.80 39.96 63.87
C ASN A 355 -15.83 39.34 62.89
N ASN A 356 -15.78 38.04 62.59
CA ASN A 356 -16.87 37.34 61.88
C ASN A 356 -17.23 37.90 60.48
N ASP A 357 -16.27 38.45 59.74
CA ASP A 357 -16.50 38.87 58.35
C ASP A 357 -16.41 37.67 57.39
N LYS A 358 -17.57 37.21 56.90
CA LYS A 358 -17.67 36.15 55.87
C LYS A 358 -16.95 36.58 54.60
N LYS A 359 -16.07 35.74 54.06
CA LYS A 359 -15.38 35.98 52.77
C LYS A 359 -15.84 34.96 51.72
N VAL A 360 -16.24 35.46 50.55
CA VAL A 360 -16.60 34.63 49.39
C VAL A 360 -15.35 34.34 48.57
N LYS A 361 -15.03 33.06 48.38
CA LYS A 361 -13.99 32.61 47.42
C LYS A 361 -14.64 32.04 46.17
N LYS A 362 -13.98 32.19 45.02
CA LYS A 362 -14.45 31.69 43.71
C LYS A 362 -13.36 30.88 43.01
N GLU A 363 -13.72 29.71 42.49
CA GLU A 363 -12.82 28.80 41.78
C GLU A 363 -13.52 28.23 40.51
N GLU A 364 -12.73 27.96 39.47
CA GLU A 364 -13.19 27.26 38.26
C GLU A 364 -12.72 25.80 38.29
N SER A 365 -13.64 24.85 38.07
CA SER A 365 -13.32 23.42 38.09
C SER A 365 -13.90 22.65 36.91
N GLU A 366 -13.14 21.66 36.42
CA GLU A 366 -13.61 20.58 35.54
C GLU A 366 -14.30 19.52 36.41
N VAL A 367 -15.59 19.22 36.14
CA VAL A 367 -16.38 18.46 37.13
C VAL A 367 -16.89 17.14 36.59
N ILE A 368 -17.32 17.06 35.32
CA ILE A 368 -17.85 15.81 34.76
C ILE A 368 -17.57 15.71 33.26
N SER A 369 -17.11 14.53 32.83
CA SER A 369 -16.86 14.17 31.43
C SER A 369 -17.74 13.00 30.98
N PHE A 370 -18.28 13.06 29.75
CA PHE A 370 -19.13 12.00 29.19
C PHE A 370 -18.69 11.63 27.78
N ASP A 371 -18.64 10.34 27.48
CA ASP A 371 -18.42 9.87 26.12
C ASP A 371 -19.64 10.19 25.26
N VAL A 372 -19.43 10.91 24.16
CA VAL A 372 -20.48 11.21 23.19
C VAL A 372 -20.38 10.39 21.92
N THR A 373 -19.29 9.69 21.71
CA THR A 373 -19.06 8.84 20.55
C THR A 373 -18.62 7.44 20.96
N ASP A 374 -19.16 6.42 20.29
CA ASP A 374 -18.80 5.02 20.50
C ASP A 374 -17.35 4.77 20.07
N LYS A 375 -16.86 3.55 20.29
CA LYS A 375 -15.53 3.08 19.86
C LYS A 375 -15.25 3.19 18.35
N ASN A 376 -16.21 3.64 17.54
CA ASN A 376 -16.08 3.88 16.12
C ASN A 376 -16.32 5.36 15.74
N GLY A 377 -16.36 6.28 16.71
CA GLY A 377 -16.60 7.71 16.48
C GLY A 377 -18.06 8.06 16.12
N LYS A 378 -19.00 7.11 16.25
CA LYS A 378 -20.43 7.34 16.00
C LYS A 378 -21.10 7.85 17.27
N LEU A 379 -21.99 8.83 17.19
CA LEU A 379 -22.69 9.35 18.37
C LEU A 379 -23.44 8.23 19.13
N ILE A 380 -23.21 8.10 20.44
CA ILE A 380 -23.67 6.93 21.24
C ILE A 380 -25.18 6.93 21.44
N ASN A 381 -25.82 8.08 21.67
CA ASN A 381 -27.27 8.14 21.82
C ASN A 381 -27.72 9.59 21.78
N ASP A 382 -28.54 9.95 20.80
CA ASP A 382 -29.18 11.27 20.71
C ASP A 382 -30.17 11.54 21.85
N ASN A 383 -30.43 10.55 22.70
CA ASN A 383 -31.27 10.67 23.88
C ASN A 383 -30.55 9.99 25.05
N LYS A 384 -30.11 10.82 26.00
CA LYS A 384 -29.62 10.47 27.35
C LYS A 384 -28.30 9.67 27.39
N PRO A 385 -27.19 10.32 27.79
CA PRO A 385 -26.02 9.64 28.32
C PRO A 385 -26.43 8.81 29.54
N ASN A 386 -25.85 7.62 29.69
CA ASN A 386 -26.14 6.73 30.81
C ASN A 386 -25.16 7.05 31.97
N ALA A 387 -25.69 7.28 33.17
CA ALA A 387 -24.90 7.58 34.37
C ALA A 387 -23.93 6.45 34.78
N SER A 388 -24.02 5.26 34.17
CA SER A 388 -23.13 4.12 34.45
C SER A 388 -21.74 4.23 33.82
N ASP A 389 -21.55 5.10 32.83
CA ASP A 389 -20.30 5.20 32.04
C ASP A 389 -19.33 6.24 32.62
N MET A 390 -19.59 6.71 33.84
CA MET A 390 -18.79 7.72 34.54
C MET A 390 -17.48 7.11 35.07
N SER A 391 -16.35 7.36 34.40
CA SER A 391 -15.04 7.07 34.99
C SER A 391 -14.69 8.16 36.00
N SER A 392 -14.94 7.90 37.29
CA SER A 392 -14.38 8.70 38.38
C SER A 392 -12.88 8.43 38.48
N THR A 393 -12.07 9.27 37.85
CA THR A 393 -10.63 9.33 38.18
C THR A 393 -10.40 10.59 39.00
N ASP A 394 -10.01 10.35 40.25
CA ASP A 394 -9.62 11.29 41.29
C ASP A 394 -10.62 12.36 41.70
N ALA A 395 -11.51 11.92 42.60
CA ALA A 395 -12.26 12.77 43.50
C ALA A 395 -11.31 13.60 44.39
N THR A 396 -11.30 14.92 44.16
CA THR A 396 -11.21 15.94 45.21
C THR A 396 -11.82 17.23 44.68
N LEU A 397 -13.11 17.47 44.97
CA LEU A 397 -13.78 18.73 44.67
C LEU A 397 -14.67 19.14 45.84
N SER A 398 -14.36 20.30 46.41
CA SER A 398 -15.15 20.97 47.43
C SER A 398 -16.18 21.90 46.75
N GLY A 399 -17.44 21.48 46.87
CA GLY A 399 -18.60 22.34 47.09
C GLY A 399 -19.44 22.84 45.89
N PHE A 400 -20.77 22.89 46.07
CA PHE A 400 -21.84 23.27 45.13
C PHE A 400 -23.05 23.97 45.80
N GLU A 401 -23.79 24.92 45.19
CA GLU A 401 -25.13 25.44 45.71
C GLU A 401 -26.03 25.66 44.52
N LYS A 402 -27.25 25.30 44.84
CA LYS A 402 -28.50 25.85 44.35
C LYS A 402 -28.96 26.94 45.34
N ASP A 403 -29.30 28.11 44.82
CA ASP A 403 -29.92 29.20 45.58
C ASP A 403 -31.41 28.89 45.79
N TYR A 404 -31.88 28.79 47.04
CA TYR A 404 -33.29 28.67 47.42
C TYR A 404 -33.76 29.96 48.10
N SER A 405 -33.95 31.02 47.31
CA SER A 405 -34.75 32.16 47.74
C SER A 405 -36.24 31.82 47.62
N ASP A 406 -36.81 31.10 48.60
CA ASP A 406 -38.24 31.17 49.00
C ASP A 406 -38.58 30.05 50.00
N TYR A 407 -38.31 30.26 51.29
CA TYR A 407 -39.04 29.59 52.38
C TYR A 407 -39.05 30.48 53.64
N ASP A 408 -39.36 31.76 53.47
CA ASP A 408 -39.60 32.70 54.59
C ASP A 408 -41.09 33.06 54.75
N GLN A 409 -41.97 32.14 54.35
CA GLN A 409 -43.37 32.15 54.78
C GLN A 409 -43.69 30.84 55.49
N LEU A 410 -43.27 30.74 56.75
CA LEU A 410 -44.01 30.13 57.86
C LEU A 410 -43.22 30.30 59.17
N ALA A 411 -42.94 31.55 59.54
CA ALA A 411 -42.92 31.93 60.95
C ALA A 411 -44.33 32.43 61.32
N ASN A 412 -44.92 31.86 62.37
CA ASN A 412 -46.25 32.12 62.98
C ASN A 412 -47.43 31.24 62.55
N LYS A 413 -47.45 29.99 63.03
CA LYS A 413 -48.41 29.56 64.05
C LYS A 413 -47.97 28.30 64.79
#